data_AF-A0A2M8FAD3-F1
#
_entry.id   AF-A0A2M8FAD3-F1
#
_cell.length_a   1.000
_cell.length_b   1.000
_cell.length_c   1.000
_cell.angle_alpha   90.00
_cell.angle_beta   90.00
_cell.angle_gamma   90.00
#
_symmetry.space_group_name_H-M   'P 1'
#
loop_
_entity.id
_entity.type
_entity.pdbx_description
1 polymer ?
#
loop_
_entity_poly.entity_id
_entity_poly.type
_entity_poly.pdbx_seq_one_letter_code
_entity_poly.pdbx_strand_id
1 'polypeptide(L)' 'MNSFFMSLPTQAQLDERQKDAQERLSKLRSAYEDFLKSWKDIEHDTAVLQKNISGHIDTAKMHDILKHIDTLNESL' A
#
# COMPACT_ATOMS: atom_id res chain seq x y z
N MET A 1 -53.98 -10.20 -6.79
CA MET A 1 -52.78 -10.71 -7.50
C MET A 1 -52.12 -9.53 -8.20
N ASN A 2 -51.15 -8.85 -7.55
CA ASN A 2 -50.42 -7.75 -8.18
C ASN A 2 -49.15 -8.32 -8.83
N SER A 3 -49.28 -8.69 -10.10
CA SER A 3 -48.13 -8.97 -10.96
C SER A 3 -47.44 -7.64 -11.25
N PHE A 4 -46.28 -7.43 -10.63
CA PHE A 4 -45.34 -6.37 -10.97
C PHE A 4 -44.84 -6.61 -12.41
N PHE A 5 -45.46 -5.96 -13.40
CA PHE A 5 -44.79 -5.70 -14.67
C PHE A 5 -43.65 -4.72 -14.40
N MET A 6 -42.45 -5.22 -14.07
CA MET A 6 -41.26 -4.44 -14.38
C MET A 6 -41.16 -4.43 -15.90
N SER A 7 -41.54 -3.31 -16.51
CA SER A 7 -41.34 -3.07 -17.94
C SER A 7 -39.89 -3.39 -18.28
N LEU A 8 -39.67 -4.23 -19.29
CA LEU A 8 -38.31 -4.53 -19.75
C LEU A 8 -37.61 -3.21 -20.11
N PRO A 9 -36.35 -3.03 -19.68
CA PRO A 9 -35.60 -1.82 -19.99
C PRO A 9 -35.49 -1.66 -21.51
N THR A 10 -35.62 -0.41 -21.97
CA THR A 10 -35.48 -0.10 -23.40
C THR A 10 -34.01 -0.23 -23.81
N GLN A 11 -33.75 -0.38 -25.12
CA GLN A 11 -32.37 -0.43 -25.63
C GLN A 11 -31.57 0.80 -25.20
N ALA A 12 -32.16 2.00 -25.26
CA ALA A 12 -31.51 3.23 -24.82
C ALA A 12 -31.10 3.18 -23.32
N GLN A 13 -31.92 2.58 -22.46
CA GLN A 13 -31.60 2.40 -21.04
C GLN A 13 -30.48 1.37 -20.83
N LEU A 14 -30.40 0.34 -21.67
CA LEU A 14 -29.30 -0.62 -21.64
C LEU A 14 -27.99 0.02 -22.11
N ASP A 15 -28.03 0.81 -23.18
CA ASP A 15 -26.86 1.52 -23.71
C ASP A 15 -26.31 2.53 -22.70
N GLU A 16 -27.19 3.28 -22.03
CA GLU A 16 -26.81 4.23 -20.97
C GLU A 16 -26.16 3.50 -19.78
N ARG A 17 -26.74 2.38 -19.35
CA ARG A 17 -26.16 1.55 -18.27
C ARG A 17 -24.80 0.98 -18.67
N GLN A 18 -24.66 0.54 -19.91
CA GLN A 18 -23.38 0.04 -20.42
C GLN A 18 -22.32 1.13 -20.42
N LYS A 19 -22.68 2.34 -20.86
CA LYS A 19 -21.77 3.50 -20.84
C LYS A 19 -21.35 3.87 -19.41
N ASP A 20 -22.29 3.98 -18.47
CA ASP A 20 -21.99 4.26 -17.05
C ASP A 20 -21.09 3.18 -16.45
N ALA A 21 -21.38 1.90 -16.73
CA ALA A 21 -20.54 0.80 -16.28
C ALA A 21 -19.11 0.88 -16.84
N GLN A 22 -18.95 1.21 -18.12
CA GLN A 22 -17.64 1.39 -18.75
C GLN A 22 -16.87 2.56 -18.15
N GLU A 23 -17.52 3.70 -17.89
CA GLU A 23 -16.89 4.84 -17.22
C GLU A 23 -16.43 4.48 -15.80
N ARG A 24 -17.26 3.77 -15.04
CA ARG A 24 -16.90 3.31 -13.68
C ARG A 24 -15.72 2.34 -13.71
N LEU A 25 -15.72 1.39 -14.64
CA LEU A 25 -14.60 0.45 -14.82
C LEU A 25 -13.31 1.18 -15.20
N SER A 26 -13.40 2.17 -16.08
CA SER A 26 -12.26 3.01 -16.46
C SER A 26 -11.68 3.76 -15.26
N LYS A 27 -12.53 4.42 -14.47
CA LYS A 27 -12.11 5.11 -13.23
C LYS A 27 -11.48 4.15 -12.22
N LEU A 28 -12.07 2.98 -12.03
CA LEU A 28 -11.53 1.95 -11.13
C LEU A 28 -10.15 1.48 -11.58
N ARG A 29 -9.98 1.27 -12.89
CA ARG A 29 -8.69 0.88 -13.46
C ARG A 29 -7.63 1.95 -13.24
N SER A 30 -7.92 3.21 -13.52
CA SER A 30 -6.98 4.30 -13.27
C SER A 30 -6.61 4.41 -11.80
N ALA A 31 -7.59 4.35 -10.89
CA ALA A 31 -7.33 4.37 -9.45
C ALA A 31 -6.46 3.20 -8.98
N TYR A 32 -6.65 2.01 -9.56
CA TYR A 32 -5.82 0.84 -9.27
C TYR A 32 -4.39 1.00 -9.80
N GLU A 33 -4.22 1.53 -11.02
CA GLU A 33 -2.90 1.82 -11.59
C GLU A 33 -2.14 2.86 -10.76
N ASP A 34 -2.83 3.92 -10.30
CA ASP A 34 -2.27 4.92 -9.39
C ASP A 34 -1.87 4.31 -8.03
N PHE A 35 -2.72 3.47 -7.46
CA PHE A 35 -2.42 2.74 -6.23
C PHE A 35 -1.16 1.88 -6.37
N LEU A 36 -1.04 1.10 -7.46
CA LEU A 36 0.13 0.26 -7.69
C LEU A 36 1.42 1.08 -7.82
N LYS A 37 1.34 2.27 -8.42
CA LYS A 37 2.48 3.18 -8.52
C LYS A 37 2.88 3.68 -7.14
N SER A 38 1.93 4.24 -6.38
CA SER A 38 2.20 4.74 -5.02
C SER A 38 2.72 3.64 -4.09
N TRP A 39 2.20 2.41 -4.22
CA TRP A 39 2.68 1.29 -3.43
C TRP A 39 4.15 0.97 -3.69
N LYS A 40 4.57 0.96 -4.97
CA LYS A 40 5.98 0.74 -5.34
C LYS A 40 6.89 1.84 -4.82
N ASP A 41 6.45 3.09 -4.86
CA ASP A 41 7.21 4.23 -4.32
C ASP A 41 7.38 4.07 -2.80
N ILE A 42 6.33 3.67 -2.07
CA ILE A 42 6.38 3.40 -0.63
C ILE A 42 7.31 2.22 -0.30
N GLU A 43 7.25 1.12 -1.06
CA GLU A 43 8.15 -0.03 -0.88
C GLU A 43 9.61 0.38 -1.05
N HIS A 44 9.90 1.19 -2.08
CA HIS A 44 11.23 1.72 -2.33
C HIS A 44 11.73 2.59 -1.17
N ASP A 45 10.93 3.56 -0.75
CA ASP A 45 11.27 4.47 0.34
C ASP A 45 11.49 3.72 1.66
N THR A 46 10.67 2.70 1.93
CA THR A 46 10.81 1.83 3.11
C THR A 46 12.13 1.07 3.08
N ALA A 47 12.52 0.50 1.93
CA ALA A 47 13.79 -0.20 1.78
C ALA A 47 14.99 0.75 1.96
N VAL A 48 14.91 1.97 1.42
CA VAL A 48 15.94 3.01 1.60
C VAL A 48 16.05 3.41 3.07
N LEU A 49 14.93 3.65 3.75
CA LEU A 49 14.90 3.98 5.17
C LEU A 49 15.51 2.86 6.02
N GLN A 50 15.14 1.60 5.76
CA GLN A 50 15.69 0.44 6.45
C GLN A 50 17.20 0.34 6.27
N LYS A 51 17.70 0.56 5.05
CA LYS A 51 19.13 0.56 4.76
C LYS A 51 19.85 1.69 5.50
N ASN A 52 19.29 2.89 5.52
CA ASN A 52 19.87 4.04 6.23
C ASN A 52 19.94 3.78 7.74
N ILE A 53 18.85 3.30 8.33
CA ILE A 53 18.81 2.93 9.76
C ILE A 53 19.86 1.84 10.04
N SER A 54 19.90 0.79 9.23
CA SER A 54 20.88 -0.30 9.39
C SER A 54 22.32 0.17 9.23
N GLY A 55 22.58 1.15 8.36
CA GLY A 55 23.89 1.76 8.18
C GLY A 55 24.32 2.70 9.32
N HIS A 56 23.36 3.31 10.02
CA HIS A 56 23.63 4.16 11.20
C HIS A 56 23.74 3.38 12.51
N ILE A 57 23.15 2.18 12.56
CA ILE A 57 23.31 1.23 13.66
C ILE A 57 24.65 0.51 13.47
N ASP A 58 25.72 1.15 13.91
CA ASP A 58 27.04 0.53 13.98
C ASP A 58 27.03 -0.52 15.11
N THR A 59 26.66 -1.73 14.72
CA THR A 59 26.48 -2.87 15.64
C THR A 59 27.81 -3.21 16.34
N ALA A 60 28.95 -2.94 15.69
CA ALA A 60 30.27 -3.12 16.30
C ALA A 60 30.50 -2.10 17.42
N LYS A 61 30.18 -0.82 17.20
CA LYS A 61 30.24 0.19 18.28
C LYS A 61 29.31 -0.11 19.44
N MET A 62 28.07 -0.54 19.18
CA MET A 62 27.17 -0.94 20.27
C MET A 62 27.73 -2.13 21.05
N HIS A 63 28.30 -3.12 20.36
CA HIS A 63 28.92 -4.25 21.03
C HIS A 63 30.13 -3.82 21.88
N ASP A 64 30.97 -2.92 21.37
CA ASP A 64 32.12 -2.37 22.10
C ASP A 64 31.70 -1.59 23.35
N ILE A 65 30.64 -0.78 23.23
CA ILE A 65 30.06 -0.04 24.38
C ILE A 65 29.54 -1.03 25.43
N LEU A 66 28.77 -2.03 25.03
CA LEU A 66 28.24 -3.05 25.95
C LEU A 66 29.37 -3.81 26.65
N LYS A 67 30.41 -4.20 25.91
CA LYS A 67 31.58 -4.86 26.47
C LYS A 67 32.33 -3.98 27.47
N HIS A 68 32.42 -2.67 27.22
CA HIS A 68 33.00 -1.71 28.17
C HIS A 68 32.19 -1.61 29.46
N ILE A 69 30.85 -1.62 29.36
CA ILE A 69 29.95 -1.60 30.52
C ILE A 69 30.11 -2.89 31.35
N ASP A 70 30.15 -4.06 30.71
CA ASP A 70 30.37 -5.33 31.41
C ASP A 70 31.72 -5.35 32.12
N THR A 71 32.79 -4.89 31.45
CA THR A 71 34.13 -4.80 32.06
C THR A 71 34.14 -3.87 33.29
N LEU A 72 33.42 -2.74 33.24
CA LEU A 72 33.30 -1.83 34.38
C LEU A 72 32.54 -2.50 35.54
N ASN A 73 31.46 -3.23 35.25
CA ASN A 73 30.69 -3.95 36.26
C ASN A 73 31.45 -5.11 36.90
N GLU A 74 32.29 -5.83 36.16
CA GLU A 74 33.17 -6.88 36.71
C GLU A 74 34.31 -6.31 37.57
N SER A 75 34.66 -5.03 37.38
CA SER A 75 35.71 -4.34 38.13
C SER A 75 35.24 -3.66 39.42
N LEU A 76 33.93 -3.67 39.68
CA LEU A 76 33.26 -3.13 40.88
C LEU A 76 32.94 -4.25 41.88
#